data_AF-A0ABD6FJX4-F1
#
_entry.id   AF-A0ABD6FJX4-F1
#
_cell.length_a   1.000
_cell.length_b   1.000
_cell.length_c   1.000
_cell.angle_alpha   90.00
_cell.angle_beta   90.00
_cell.angle_gamma   90.00
#
_symmetry.space_group_name_H-M   'P 1'
#
loop_
_entity.id
_entity.type
_entity.pdbx_description
1 polymer ?
#
loop_
_entity_poly.entity_id
_entity_poly.type
_entity_poly.pdbx_seq_one_letter_code
_entity_poly.pdbx_strand_id
1 'polypeptide(L)'
;DPWGYGNSLEWATSCPPPRHNFTELPRIRSERPAFELHYPHMVERMHTEGHVGLTGRPRRERSLGEVGATAVADGEGDNVPGPSDPK
;
A
#
# COMPACT_ATOMS: atom_id res chain seq x y z
N ASP A 1 1.75 9.05 -20.40
CA ASP A 1 1.58 7.59 -20.46
C ASP A 1 1.14 7.15 -21.87
N PRO A 2 1.93 6.34 -22.60
CA PRO A 2 1.57 5.89 -23.95
C PRO A 2 0.59 4.70 -23.98
N TRP A 3 0.32 4.03 -22.86
CA TRP A 3 -0.69 2.95 -22.75
C TRP A 3 -2.04 3.44 -22.19
N GLY A 4 -2.08 4.65 -21.66
CA GLY A 4 -3.29 5.37 -21.24
C GLY A 4 -3.75 5.10 -19.79
N TYR A 5 -3.51 3.91 -19.24
CA TYR A 5 -4.00 3.51 -17.90
C TYR A 5 -2.91 3.13 -16.90
N GLY A 6 -1.73 3.74 -17.02
CA GLY A 6 -0.60 3.59 -16.12
C GLY A 6 -0.96 3.95 -14.67
N ASN A 7 -0.44 3.15 -13.74
CA ASN A 7 -0.82 3.21 -12.34
C ASN A 7 0.21 3.95 -11.49
N SER A 8 1.44 3.44 -11.56
CA SER A 8 2.56 3.87 -10.76
C SER A 8 2.97 5.29 -11.10
N LEU A 9 3.62 5.95 -10.14
CA LEU A 9 4.05 7.35 -10.24
C LEU A 9 4.99 7.61 -11.44
N GLU A 10 5.69 6.59 -11.93
CA GLU A 10 6.51 6.66 -13.16
C GLU A 10 5.72 7.12 -14.40
N TRP A 11 4.39 6.89 -14.42
CA TRP A 11 3.52 7.30 -15.54
C TRP A 11 2.94 8.70 -15.39
N ALA A 12 3.17 9.36 -14.26
CA ALA A 12 2.74 10.73 -13.99
C ALA A 12 3.79 11.78 -14.42
N THR A 13 4.97 11.36 -14.89
CA THR A 13 5.99 12.29 -15.38
C THR A 13 5.85 12.57 -16.89
N SER A 14 6.50 13.64 -17.35
CA SER A 14 6.52 14.01 -18.77
C SER A 14 7.35 13.04 -19.60
N CYS A 15 7.09 12.98 -20.91
CA CYS A 15 7.97 12.32 -21.87
C CYS A 15 8.56 13.38 -22.82
N PRO A 16 9.89 13.61 -22.81
CA PRO A 16 10.91 12.93 -22.01
C PRO A 16 10.88 13.31 -20.50
N PRO A 17 11.39 12.45 -19.60
CA PRO A 17 11.40 12.71 -18.17
C PRO A 17 12.43 13.80 -17.79
N PRO A 18 12.14 14.66 -16.80
CA PRO A 18 13.07 15.66 -16.28
C PRO A 18 14.31 15.02 -15.61
N ARG A 19 15.40 15.78 -15.50
CA ARG A 19 16.67 15.33 -14.88
C ARG A 19 16.52 14.81 -13.45
N HIS A 20 15.51 15.30 -12.72
CA HIS A 20 15.21 14.94 -11.33
C HIS A 20 13.84 14.25 -11.20
N ASN A 21 13.45 13.46 -12.21
CA ASN A 21 12.23 12.65 -12.30
C ASN A 21 10.91 13.43 -12.36
N PHE A 22 10.68 14.40 -11.48
CA PHE A 22 9.40 15.12 -11.38
C PHE A 22 9.62 16.63 -11.43
N THR A 23 8.78 17.33 -12.20
CA THR A 23 8.69 18.79 -12.19
C THR A 23 7.85 19.27 -11.00
N GLU A 24 6.80 18.51 -10.68
CA GLU A 24 5.94 18.69 -9.51
C GLU A 24 5.52 17.33 -8.97
N LEU A 25 5.30 17.22 -7.66
CA LEU A 25 4.92 15.96 -7.04
C LEU A 25 3.38 15.83 -7.03
N PRO A 26 2.80 14.82 -7.72
CA PRO A 26 1.36 14.61 -7.68
C PRO A 26 0.90 14.19 -6.28
N ARG A 27 -0.30 14.61 -5.89
CA ARG A 27 -0.86 14.23 -4.59
C ARG A 27 -1.21 12.74 -4.58
N ILE A 28 -0.54 11.97 -3.72
CA ILE A 28 -0.76 10.53 -3.58
C ILE A 28 -1.96 10.28 -2.65
N ARG A 29 -3.04 9.67 -3.18
CA ARG A 29 -4.24 9.28 -2.40
C ARG A 29 -4.55 7.78 -2.46
N SER A 30 -3.91 7.03 -3.35
CA SER A 30 -4.01 5.57 -3.45
C SER A 30 -2.72 4.94 -4.01
N GLU A 31 -2.74 3.61 -4.19
CA GLU A 31 -1.72 2.83 -4.88
C GLU A 31 -1.55 3.14 -6.38
N ARG A 32 -2.52 3.84 -7.02
CA ARG A 32 -2.53 4.16 -8.46
C ARG A 32 -2.52 5.68 -8.70
N PRO A 33 -1.50 6.42 -8.23
CA PRO A 33 -1.49 7.88 -8.26
C PRO A 33 -1.51 8.46 -9.68
N ALA A 34 -0.90 7.80 -10.67
CA ALA A 34 -0.94 8.28 -12.05
C ALA A 34 -2.35 8.15 -12.65
N PHE A 35 -3.08 7.08 -12.32
CA PHE A 35 -4.43 6.86 -12.83
C PHE A 35 -5.41 7.93 -12.31
N GLU A 36 -5.37 8.24 -11.01
CA GLU A 36 -6.24 9.27 -10.42
C GLU A 36 -6.00 10.66 -11.02
N LEU A 37 -4.74 11.00 -11.30
CA LEU A 37 -4.37 12.28 -11.89
C LEU A 37 -4.99 12.45 -13.29
N HIS A 38 -4.93 11.40 -14.12
CA HIS A 38 -5.44 11.44 -15.49
C HIS A 38 -6.95 11.20 -15.59
N TYR A 39 -7.55 10.53 -14.60
CA TYR A 39 -8.97 10.21 -14.57
C TYR A 39 -9.68 10.67 -13.29
N PRO A 40 -9.79 11.99 -13.02
CA PRO A 40 -10.40 12.50 -11.79
C PRO A 40 -11.84 12.01 -11.57
N HIS A 41 -12.60 11.80 -12.64
CA HIS A 41 -14.00 11.35 -12.61
C HIS A 41 -14.15 9.87 -12.22
N MET A 42 -13.09 9.06 -12.27
CA MET A 42 -13.13 7.65 -11.87
C MET A 42 -12.71 7.43 -10.41
N VAL A 43 -12.14 8.44 -9.76
CA VAL A 43 -11.57 8.34 -8.40
C VAL A 43 -12.63 7.89 -7.40
N GLU A 44 -13.76 8.59 -7.33
CA GLU A 44 -14.85 8.27 -6.39
C GLU A 44 -15.36 6.84 -6.58
N ARG A 45 -15.67 6.47 -7.83
CA ARG A 45 -16.11 5.12 -8.19
C ARG A 45 -15.10 4.06 -7.75
N MET A 46 -13.82 4.30 -8.00
CA MET A 46 -12.76 3.34 -7.68
C MET A 46 -12.63 3.13 -6.16
N HIS A 47 -12.76 4.18 -5.37
CA HIS A 47 -12.78 4.08 -3.91
C HIS A 47 -14.02 3.34 -3.40
N THR A 48 -15.20 3.62 -3.95
CA THR A 48 -16.45 2.95 -3.53
C THR A 48 -16.45 1.46 -3.89
N GLU A 49 -16.01 1.12 -5.10
CA GLU A 49 -16.03 -0.26 -5.61
C GLU A 49 -14.85 -1.12 -5.11
N GLY A 50 -13.75 -0.51 -4.68
CA GLY A 50 -12.51 -1.21 -4.28
C GLY A 50 -12.58 -2.02 -2.97
N HIS A 51 -13.67 -1.93 -2.22
CA HIS A 51 -13.83 -2.61 -0.91
C HIS A 51 -14.48 -3.98 -1.00
N VAL A 52 -15.01 -4.37 -2.17
CA VAL A 52 -15.65 -5.68 -2.39
C VAL A 52 -14.58 -6.67 -2.86
N GLY A 53 -14.17 -7.57 -1.97
CA GLY A 53 -13.19 -8.61 -2.30
C GLY A 53 -13.78 -9.74 -3.16
N LEU A 54 -12.93 -10.70 -3.54
CA LEU A 54 -13.30 -11.88 -4.34
C LEU A 54 -14.51 -12.67 -3.79
N THR A 55 -14.75 -12.60 -2.49
CA THR A 55 -15.86 -13.30 -1.81
C THR A 55 -17.16 -12.47 -1.73
N GLY A 56 -17.19 -11.27 -2.32
CA GLY A 56 -18.33 -10.35 -2.25
C GLY A 56 -18.57 -9.74 -0.87
N ARG A 57 -17.76 -10.11 0.14
CA ARG A 57 -17.82 -9.52 1.47
C ARG A 57 -17.05 -8.20 1.47
N PRO A 58 -17.63 -7.11 1.99
CA PRO A 58 -16.88 -5.88 2.17
C PRO A 58 -15.68 -6.17 3.09
N ARG A 59 -14.47 -5.83 2.63
CA ARG A 59 -13.27 -5.88 3.45
C ARG A 59 -13.48 -4.92 4.60
N ARG A 60 -13.61 -5.43 5.84
CA ARG A 60 -13.71 -4.59 7.03
C ARG A 60 -12.54 -3.63 7.02
N GLU A 61 -12.86 -2.35 6.87
CA GLU A 61 -11.90 -1.26 7.00
C GLU A 61 -11.30 -1.37 8.39
N ARG A 62 -10.00 -1.70 8.44
CA ARG A 62 -9.27 -1.71 9.71
C ARG A 62 -9.08 -0.23 10.06
N SER A 63 -10.03 0.32 10.80
CA SER A 63 -9.97 1.70 11.28
C SER A 63 -8.64 1.91 11.99
N LEU A 64 -7.90 2.95 11.61
CA LEU A 64 -6.60 3.36 12.16
C LEU A 64 -6.64 3.78 13.66
N GLY A 65 -7.63 3.32 14.44
CA GLY A 65 -7.85 3.70 15.83
C GLY A 65 -7.42 2.68 16.89
N GLU A 66 -6.94 1.49 16.50
CA GLU A 66 -6.65 0.39 17.46
C GLU A 66 -5.16 -0.01 17.42
N VAL A 67 -4.27 0.95 17.68
CA VAL A 67 -2.84 0.69 17.94
C VAL A 67 -2.43 1.04 19.37
N GLY A 68 -3.40 1.17 20.29
CA GLY A 68 -3.17 1.75 21.62
C GLY A 68 -3.70 0.97 22.84
N ALA A 69 -4.13 -0.28 22.71
CA ALA A 69 -4.66 -1.04 23.86
C ALA A 69 -3.94 -2.39 24.07
N THR A 70 -2.87 -2.31 24.87
CA THR A 70 -2.49 -3.28 25.91
C THR A 70 -2.46 -4.78 25.56
N ALA A 71 -1.25 -5.32 25.41
CA ALA A 71 -0.89 -6.59 26.00
C ALA A 71 0.61 -6.57 26.34
N VAL A 72 0.91 -6.01 27.53
CA VAL A 72 2.02 -6.51 28.33
C VAL A 72 1.64 -7.95 28.70
N ALA A 73 2.23 -8.92 28.00
CA ALA A 73 2.18 -10.31 28.37
C ALA A 73 3.62 -10.79 28.48
N ASP A 74 3.93 -11.29 29.67
CA ASP A 74 5.23 -11.63 30.20
C ASP A 74 6.02 -12.58 29.30
N GLY A 75 7.34 -12.42 29.32
CA GLY A 75 8.28 -13.26 28.59
C GLY A 75 8.32 -14.68 29.13
N GLU A 76 8.19 -15.65 28.23
CA GLU A 76 8.59 -17.04 28.44
C GLU A 76 9.76 -17.31 27.49
N GLY A 77 10.93 -17.61 28.06
CA GLY A 77 12.22 -17.61 27.37
C GLY A 77 12.43 -18.77 26.39
N ASP A 78 13.16 -18.45 25.32
CA ASP A 78 13.82 -19.40 24.45
C ASP A 78 14.84 -20.24 25.25
N ASN A 79 14.62 -21.55 25.35
CA ASN A 79 15.66 -22.50 25.73
C ASN A 79 15.69 -23.66 24.73
N VAL A 80 16.53 -23.49 23.70
CA VAL A 80 16.90 -24.55 22.77
C VAL A 80 18.09 -25.30 23.39
N PRO A 81 17.97 -26.58 23.77
CA PRO A 81 19.14 -27.34 24.20
C PRO A 81 19.98 -27.69 22.96
N GLY A 82 21.21 -27.18 22.90
CA GLY A 82 22.20 -27.60 21.91
C GLY A 82 22.63 -29.05 22.13
N PRO A 83 22.99 -29.80 21.07
CA PRO A 83 23.48 -31.17 21.23
C PRO A 83 24.87 -31.18 21.86
N SER A 84 24.99 -31.91 22.97
CA SER A 84 26.25 -32.18 23.67
C SER A 84 27.04 -33.27 22.93
N ASP A 85 28.24 -32.95 22.43
CA ASP A 85 29.25 -33.93 22.01
C ASP A 85 30.00 -34.49 23.23
N PRO A 86 30.16 -35.82 23.38
CA PRO A 86 31.14 -36.37 24.30
C PRO A 86 32.36 -36.98 23.58
N LYS A 87 33.54 -36.47 23.99
CA LYS A 87 34.93 -36.98 23.91
C LYS A 87 35.36 -37.98 22.82
#